data_AF-A0A829QBL5-F1
#
_entry.id   AF-A0A829QBL5-F1
#
_cell.length_a   1.000
_cell.length_b   1.000
_cell.length_c   1.000
_cell.angle_alpha   90.00
_cell.angle_beta   90.00
_cell.angle_gamma   90.00
#
_symmetry.space_group_name_H-M   'P 1'
#
loop_
_entity.id
_entity.type
_entity.pdbx_description
1 polymer ?
#
loop_
_entity_poly.entity_id
_entity_poly.type
_entity_poly.pdbx_seq_one_letter_code
_entity_poly.pdbx_strand_id
1 'polypeptide(L)' 'MSLYEFHWRNGVSEELYGDSAADALVRAGYGSGALAALDYYEEKRGASQ' A
#
# COMPACT_ATOMS: atom_id res chain seq x y z
N MET A 1 12.79 -1.81 -0.72
CA MET A 1 11.72 -0.96 -0.16
C MET A 1 11.21 -0.02 -1.22
N SER A 2 9.98 -0.26 -1.63
CA SER A 2 9.22 0.54 -2.58
C SER A 2 8.12 1.30 -1.83
N LEU A 3 7.67 2.42 -2.41
CA LEU A 3 6.50 3.13 -1.93
C LEU A 3 5.26 2.55 -2.61
N TYR A 4 4.24 2.26 -1.82
CA TYR A 4 2.94 1.82 -2.31
C TYR A 4 1.88 2.83 -1.89
N GLU A 5 1.06 3.27 -2.84
CA GLU A 5 -0.13 4.06 -2.55
C GLU A 5 -1.35 3.13 -2.55
N PHE A 6 -2.05 3.10 -1.42
CA PHE A 6 -3.19 2.28 -1.14
C PHE A 6 -4.46 3.11 -1.24
N HIS A 7 -5.39 2.73 -2.10
CA HIS A 7 -6.68 3.39 -2.25
C HIS A 7 -7.77 2.54 -1.61
N TRP A 8 -8.35 3.05 -0.53
CA TRP A 8 -9.40 2.39 0.24
C TRP A 8 -10.78 2.69 -0.34
N ARG A 9 -11.74 1.77 -0.16
CA ARG A 9 -13.12 1.96 -0.64
C ARG A 9 -13.87 3.14 -0.02
N ASN A 10 -13.36 3.68 1.08
CA ASN A 10 -13.91 4.89 1.71
C ASN A 10 -13.40 6.19 1.04
N GLY A 11 -12.58 6.09 -0.02
CA GLY A 11 -11.99 7.22 -0.71
C GLY A 11 -10.75 7.80 -0.02
N VAL A 12 -10.24 7.15 1.02
CA VAL A 12 -8.97 7.50 1.66
C VAL A 12 -7.84 6.85 0.86
N SER A 13 -6.74 7.59 0.71
CA SER A 13 -5.50 7.08 0.11
C SER A 13 -4.37 7.19 1.13
N GLU A 14 -3.51 6.17 1.21
CA GLU A 14 -2.35 6.17 2.11
C GLU A 14 -1.10 5.67 1.42
N GLU A 15 0.02 6.32 1.68
CA GLU A 15 1.32 5.95 1.14
C GLU A 15 2.13 5.21 2.21
N LEU A 16 2.42 3.94 1.98
CA LEU A 16 3.16 3.09 2.92
C LEU A 16 4.40 2.50 2.26
N TYR A 17 5.47 2.39 3.04
CA TYR A 17 6.72 1.78 2.60
C TYR A 17 6.79 0.32 3.02
N GLY A 18 7.18 -0.54 2.09
CA GLY A 18 7.42 -1.95 2.36
C GLY A 18 8.29 -2.60 1.32
N ASP A 19 8.65 -3.85 1.57
CA ASP A 19 9.30 -4.70 0.57
C ASP A 19 8.28 -5.27 -0.44
N SER A 20 7.00 -5.27 -0.06
CA SER A 20 5.85 -5.63 -0.89
C SER A 20 4.62 -4.92 -0.35
N ALA A 21 3.54 -4.82 -1.14
CA ALA A 21 2.30 -4.19 -0.68
C ALA A 21 1.75 -4.83 0.62
N ALA A 22 1.82 -6.16 0.74
CA ALA A 22 1.43 -6.86 1.96
C ALA A 22 2.33 -6.50 3.17
N ASP A 23 3.65 -6.42 2.95
CA ASP A 23 4.62 -6.03 3.99
C ASP A 23 4.38 -4.59 4.45
N ALA A 24 4.11 -3.67 3.51
CA ALA A 24 3.81 -2.28 3.81
C ALA A 24 2.59 -2.14 4.72
N LEU A 25 1.52 -2.90 4.42
CA LEU A 25 0.31 -2.94 5.24
C LEU A 25 0.57 -3.52 6.63
N VAL A 26 1.27 -4.67 6.71
CA VAL A 26 1.59 -5.31 8.00
C VAL A 26 2.44 -4.41 8.88
N ARG A 27 3.43 -3.71 8.32
CA ARG A 27 4.26 -2.73 9.03
C ARG A 27 3.50 -1.51 9.51
N ALA A 28 2.50 -1.09 8.75
CA ALA A 28 1.58 -0.02 9.15
C ALA A 28 0.54 -0.48 10.20
N GLY A 29 0.56 -1.76 10.60
CA GLY A 29 -0.33 -2.32 11.62
C GLY A 29 -1.62 -2.92 11.06
N TYR A 30 -1.76 -2.97 9.72
CA TYR A 30 -2.89 -3.63 9.08
C TYR A 30 -2.70 -5.16 9.06
N GLY A 31 -3.78 -5.90 9.29
CA GLY A 31 -3.74 -7.37 9.24
C GLY A 31 -3.50 -7.91 7.82
N SER A 32 -3.07 -9.17 7.69
CA SER A 32 -2.82 -9.83 6.40
C SER A 32 -4.00 -9.80 5.41
N GLY A 33 -5.23 -9.58 5.89
CA GLY A 33 -6.43 -9.45 5.06
C GLY A 33 -6.70 -8.05 4.49
N ALA A 34 -5.88 -7.04 4.83
CA ALA A 34 -6.11 -5.66 4.43
C ALA A 34 -6.08 -5.47 2.90
N LEU A 35 -5.32 -6.28 2.17
CA LEU A 35 -5.32 -6.26 0.71
C LEU A 35 -6.71 -6.47 0.09
N ALA A 36 -7.57 -7.27 0.73
CA ALA A 36 -8.93 -7.53 0.26
C ALA A 36 -9.90 -6.38 0.57
N ALA A 37 -9.54 -5.49 1.50
CA ALA A 37 -10.32 -4.32 1.89
C ALA A 37 -10.04 -3.08 1.02
N LEU A 38 -8.94 -3.11 0.26
CA LEU A 38 -8.59 -2.07 -0.69
C LEU A 38 -9.55 -2.07 -1.88
N ASP A 39 -9.65 -0.91 -2.52
CA ASP A 39 -10.21 -0.82 -3.86
C ASP A 39 -9.14 -1.20 -4.88
N TYR A 40 -8.00 -0.52 -4.82
CA TYR A 40 -6.80 -0.84 -5.57
C TYR A 40 -5.55 -0.28 -4.86
N TYR A 41 -4.36 -0.68 -5.32
CA TYR A 41 -3.11 -0.09 -4.89
C TYR A 41 -2.15 0.04 -6.08
N GLU A 42 -1.21 0.96 -5.98
CA GLU A 42 -0.18 1.19 -6.99
C GLU A 42 1.21 1.25 -6.37
N GLU A 43 2.19 0.67 -7.07
CA GLU A 43 3.60 0.81 -6.69
C GLU A 43 4.14 2.11 -7.30
N LYS A 44 4.37 3.12 -6.45
CA LYS A 44 5.10 4.32 -6.85
C LYS A 44 6.59 3.98 -6.86
N ARG A 45 7.04 3.40 -7.98
CA ARG A 45 8.47 3.39 -8.29
C ARG A 45 8.90 4.84 -8.45
N GLY A 46 9.67 5.34 -7.48
CA GLY A 46 10.30 6.64 -7.57
C GLY A 46 10.89 6.78 -8.96
N ALA A 47 10.46 7.82 -9.68
CA ALA A 47 10.78 8.05 -11.07
C ALA A 47 12.25 7.72 -11.33
N SER A 48 12.51 6.62 -12.03
CA SER A 48 13.80 6.43 -12.68
C SER A 48 13.88 7.54 -13.72
N GLN A 49 14.58 8.61 -13.37
CA GLN A 49 14.93 9.71 -14.29
C GLN A 49 15.64 9.19 -15.53
#